data_AF-A0A0B7BUR4-F1
#
_entry.id   AF-A0A0B7BUR4-F1
#
_cell.length_a   1.000
_cell.length_b   1.000
_cell.length_c   1.000
_cell.angle_alpha   90.00
_cell.angle_beta   90.00
_cell.angle_gamma   90.00
#
_symmetry.space_group_name_H-M   'P 1'
#
loop_
_entity.id
_entity.type
_entity.pdbx_description
1 polymer ?
#
loop_
_entity_poly.entity_id
_entity_poly.type
_entity_poly.pdbx_seq_one_letter_code
_entity_poly.pdbx_strand_id
1 'polypeptide(L)'
;MRAAICAVENNTITPSWSVLDAIKAIAVSWESVPSKHLQNCFSRAWRHSNTNPIEELDGDIDTTSHDEWDILQDVANPGVSFEEFISADDDVAVCSPEESDVHVQSVVCEVQEISSEESDEDNSIPPTRQEVLTALDTLERFATTAEMTARFTEAIHTVGREVTMHFRSRLRQRNIQEFFCRK
;
A
#
# COMPACT_ATOMS: atom_id res chain seq x y z
N MET A 1 23.01 -14.71 7.09
CA MET A 1 22.29 -14.86 5.80
C MET A 1 22.54 -16.21 5.13
N ARG A 2 23.76 -16.54 4.64
CA ARG A 2 24.02 -17.82 3.95
C ARG A 2 23.62 -19.07 4.73
N ALA A 3 23.92 -19.13 6.03
CA ALA A 3 23.51 -20.25 6.88
C ALA A 3 21.97 -20.39 7.02
N ALA A 4 21.22 -19.28 6.99
CA ALA A 4 19.77 -19.30 7.05
C ALA A 4 19.17 -19.72 5.70
N ILE A 5 19.74 -19.25 4.58
CA ILE A 5 19.35 -19.68 3.23
C ILE A 5 19.61 -21.18 3.06
N CYS A 6 20.79 -21.67 3.44
CA CYS A 6 21.09 -23.09 3.41
C CYS A 6 20.21 -23.90 4.37
N ALA A 7 19.75 -23.33 5.49
CA ALA A 7 18.81 -24.02 6.38
C ALA A 7 17.41 -24.17 5.75
N VAL A 8 16.93 -23.12 5.06
CA VAL A 8 15.69 -23.16 4.28
C VAL A 8 15.79 -24.15 3.12
N GLU A 9 16.90 -24.14 2.36
CA GLU A 9 17.12 -25.04 1.22
C GLU A 9 17.24 -26.51 1.64
N ASN A 10 17.79 -26.78 2.83
CA ASN A 10 17.97 -28.14 3.35
C ASN A 10 16.84 -28.58 4.30
N ASN A 11 15.73 -27.83 4.39
CA ASN A 11 14.59 -28.13 5.26
C ASN A 11 14.98 -28.35 6.74
N THR A 12 16.01 -27.65 7.22
CA THR A 12 16.43 -27.70 8.63
C THR A 12 15.78 -26.55 9.42
N ILE A 13 15.93 -26.59 10.75
CA ILE A 13 15.40 -25.57 11.65
C ILE A 13 15.94 -24.21 11.21
N THR A 14 15.04 -23.36 10.74
CA THR A 14 15.39 -21.99 10.37
C THR A 14 15.81 -21.24 11.64
N PRO A 15 17.00 -20.62 11.67
CA PRO A 15 17.37 -19.79 12.81
C PRO A 15 16.32 -18.70 12.98
N SER A 16 15.87 -18.46 14.21
CA SER A 16 14.95 -17.35 14.52
C SER A 16 15.65 -16.03 14.20
N TRP A 17 15.08 -15.22 13.31
CA TRP A 17 15.59 -13.88 13.01
C TRP A 17 14.83 -12.86 13.82
N SER A 18 15.55 -11.99 14.54
CA SER A 18 14.94 -10.78 15.07
C SER A 18 14.74 -9.75 13.94
N VAL A 19 13.84 -8.80 14.15
CA VAL A 19 13.67 -7.66 13.23
C VAL A 19 14.99 -6.90 13.04
N LEU A 20 15.78 -6.76 14.10
CA LEU A 20 17.09 -6.12 14.03
C LEU A 20 18.08 -6.88 13.14
N ASP A 21 18.06 -8.21 13.18
CA ASP A 21 18.91 -9.05 12.31
C ASP A 21 18.50 -8.92 10.85
N ALA A 22 17.19 -8.81 10.58
CA ALA A 22 16.67 -8.57 9.24
C ALA A 22 17.12 -7.21 8.69
N ILE A 23 17.01 -6.14 9.49
CA ILE A 23 17.45 -4.79 9.09
C ILE A 23 18.96 -4.78 8.77
N LYS A 24 19.78 -5.38 9.64
CA LYS A 24 21.24 -5.49 9.40
C LYS A 24 21.55 -6.30 8.15
N ALA A 25 20.82 -7.39 7.92
CA ALA A 25 21.00 -8.23 6.75
C ALA A 25 20.65 -7.48 5.45
N ILE A 26 19.57 -6.69 5.44
CA ILE A 26 19.19 -5.85 4.30
C ILE A 26 20.27 -4.80 4.02
N ALA A 27 20.76 -4.10 5.05
CA ALA A 27 21.81 -3.11 4.89
C ALA A 27 23.09 -3.70 4.27
N VAL A 28 23.56 -4.84 4.80
CA VAL A 28 24.74 -5.55 4.27
C VAL A 28 24.51 -6.03 2.84
N SER A 29 23.31 -6.54 2.54
CA SER A 29 22.97 -6.95 1.17
C SER A 29 23.00 -5.77 0.21
N TRP A 30 22.47 -4.62 0.60
CA TRP A 30 22.45 -3.42 -0.23
C TRP A 30 23.87 -2.90 -0.52
N GLU A 31 24.73 -2.82 0.49
CA GLU A 31 26.14 -2.43 0.33
C GLU A 31 26.92 -3.39 -0.58
N SER A 32 26.50 -4.66 -0.64
CA SER A 32 27.15 -5.66 -1.48
C SER A 32 26.80 -5.58 -2.96
N VAL A 33 25.81 -4.77 -3.36
CA VAL A 33 25.38 -4.62 -4.75
C VAL A 33 26.31 -3.66 -5.49
N PRO A 34 27.07 -4.12 -6.50
CA PRO A 34 27.92 -3.24 -7.30
C PRO A 34 27.09 -2.31 -8.19
N SER A 35 27.53 -1.06 -8.38
CA SER A 35 26.87 -0.08 -9.25
C SER A 35 26.61 -0.59 -10.67
N LYS A 36 27.51 -1.45 -11.19
CA LYS A 36 27.34 -2.11 -12.50
C LYS A 36 26.05 -2.95 -12.58
N HIS A 37 25.62 -3.59 -11.49
CA HIS A 37 24.38 -4.36 -11.48
C HIS A 37 23.15 -3.46 -11.51
N LEU A 38 23.19 -2.33 -10.80
CA LEU A 38 22.14 -1.31 -10.88
C LEU A 38 22.02 -0.77 -12.31
N GLN A 39 23.14 -0.37 -12.92
CA GLN A 39 23.17 0.07 -14.33
C GLN A 39 22.65 -1.00 -15.30
N ASN A 40 22.96 -2.28 -15.08
CA ASN A 40 22.45 -3.38 -15.89
C ASN A 40 20.92 -3.57 -15.74
N CYS A 41 20.38 -3.36 -14.54
CA CYS A 41 18.93 -3.42 -14.32
C CYS A 41 18.20 -2.31 -15.07
N PHE A 42 18.66 -1.06 -14.95
CA PHE A 42 18.07 0.08 -15.65
C PHE A 42 18.26 -0.02 -17.17
N SER A 43 19.45 -0.37 -17.65
CA SER A 43 19.68 -0.52 -19.10
C SER A 43 18.86 -1.64 -19.74
N ARG A 44 18.50 -2.70 -19.00
CA ARG A 44 17.61 -3.75 -19.53
C ARG A 44 16.14 -3.32 -19.54
N ALA A 45 15.70 -2.55 -18.54
CA ALA A 45 14.32 -2.07 -18.45
C ALA A 45 14.05 -0.88 -19.40
N TRP A 46 15.04 -0.01 -19.61
CA TRP A 46 14.95 1.20 -20.43
C TRP A 46 15.66 1.11 -21.78
N ARG A 47 15.93 -0.10 -22.29
CA ARG A 47 16.64 -0.32 -23.56
C ARG A 47 15.94 0.26 -24.80
N HIS A 48 14.72 0.75 -24.66
CA HIS A 48 13.92 1.36 -25.72
C HIS A 48 13.89 2.90 -25.68
N SER A 49 14.43 3.56 -24.65
CA SER A 49 14.66 4.99 -24.70
C SER A 49 15.98 5.24 -25.41
N ASN A 50 15.89 5.82 -26.59
CA ASN A 50 17.04 6.26 -27.41
C ASN A 50 17.69 7.51 -26.78
N THR A 51 17.88 7.49 -25.47
CA THR A 51 18.43 8.58 -24.67
C THR A 51 19.93 8.39 -24.62
N ASN A 52 20.64 9.34 -25.23
CA ASN A 52 22.08 9.48 -25.10
C ASN A 52 22.48 9.39 -23.61
N PRO A 53 23.68 8.85 -23.29
CA PRO A 53 24.15 8.80 -21.91
C PRO A 53 24.12 10.22 -21.32
N ILE A 54 23.26 10.41 -20.33
CA ILE A 54 23.15 11.64 -19.56
C ILE A 54 24.46 11.75 -18.77
N GLU A 55 25.27 12.76 -19.08
CA GLU A 55 26.38 13.17 -18.20
C GLU A 55 25.80 13.40 -16.81
N GLU A 56 26.47 12.90 -15.76
CA GLU A 56 26.09 13.11 -14.37
C GLU A 56 25.92 14.62 -14.15
N LEU A 57 24.66 15.07 -14.15
CA LEU A 57 24.32 16.46 -13.97
C LEU A 57 24.44 16.75 -12.48
N ASP A 58 25.63 17.20 -12.07
CA ASP A 58 25.87 17.76 -10.74
C ASP A 58 25.28 19.18 -10.72
N GLY A 59 23.95 19.25 -10.75
CA GLY A 59 23.14 20.46 -10.79
C GLY A 59 21.70 20.09 -10.46
N ASP A 60 21.03 20.95 -9.69
CA ASP A 60 19.61 20.82 -9.32
C ASP A 60 18.82 20.21 -10.48
N ILE A 61 18.13 19.09 -10.18
CA ILE A 61 17.28 18.37 -11.13
C ILE A 61 16.31 19.41 -11.70
N ASP A 62 16.65 19.91 -12.89
CA ASP A 62 15.74 20.72 -13.66
C ASP A 62 14.58 19.80 -13.99
N THR A 63 13.43 20.20 -13.46
CA THR A 63 12.14 19.56 -13.57
C THR A 63 11.97 18.92 -14.94
N THR A 64 11.63 17.64 -14.92
CA THR A 64 11.31 16.78 -16.06
C THR A 64 10.75 17.58 -17.23
N SER A 65 11.48 17.61 -18.35
CA SER A 65 11.11 18.42 -19.51
C SER A 65 9.70 18.08 -20.01
N HIS A 66 8.95 19.10 -20.43
CA HIS A 66 7.62 18.98 -21.05
C HIS A 66 7.55 17.91 -22.16
N ASP A 67 8.68 17.65 -22.83
CA ASP A 67 8.82 16.67 -23.90
C ASP A 67 8.45 15.22 -23.50
N GLU A 68 8.62 14.83 -22.23
CA GLU A 68 8.23 13.50 -21.75
C GLU A 68 6.73 13.40 -21.42
N TRP A 69 6.09 14.54 -21.13
CA TRP A 69 4.66 14.62 -20.86
C TRP A 69 3.82 14.35 -22.11
N ASP A 70 4.28 14.82 -23.26
CA ASP A 70 3.61 14.58 -24.55
C ASP A 70 3.55 13.09 -24.90
N ILE A 71 4.58 12.33 -24.54
CA ILE A 71 4.62 10.86 -24.72
C ILE A 71 3.64 10.17 -23.75
N LEU A 72 3.52 10.71 -22.54
CA LEU A 72 2.63 10.19 -21.51
C LEU A 72 1.15 10.50 -21.81
N GLN A 73 0.81 11.60 -22.49
CA GLN A 73 -0.57 11.92 -22.89
C GLN A 73 -1.20 10.86 -23.80
N ASP A 74 -0.40 10.17 -24.62
CA ASP A 74 -0.88 9.08 -25.48
C ASP A 74 -1.28 7.82 -24.68
N VAL A 75 -0.79 7.68 -23.44
CA VAL A 75 -1.01 6.51 -22.56
C VAL A 75 -1.88 6.86 -21.34
N ALA A 76 -1.81 8.10 -20.88
CA ALA A 76 -2.55 8.63 -19.74
C ALA A 76 -3.97 9.07 -20.15
N ASN A 77 -4.80 9.31 -19.15
CA ASN A 77 -6.19 9.71 -19.35
C ASN A 77 -6.24 11.07 -20.10
N PRO A 78 -6.84 11.15 -21.30
CA PRO A 78 -6.87 12.41 -22.06
C PRO A 78 -7.67 13.45 -21.28
N GLY A 79 -6.98 14.50 -20.83
CA GLY A 79 -7.61 15.64 -20.13
C GLY A 79 -6.90 16.10 -18.86
N VAL A 80 -5.93 15.34 -18.35
CA VAL A 80 -5.08 15.78 -17.23
C VAL A 80 -3.97 16.67 -17.78
N SER A 81 -3.75 17.83 -17.16
CA SER A 81 -2.62 18.71 -17.51
C SER A 81 -1.33 18.27 -16.80
N PHE A 82 -0.17 18.64 -17.34
CA PHE A 82 1.12 18.33 -16.70
C PHE A 82 1.19 18.85 -15.27
N GLU A 83 0.68 20.07 -15.06
CA GLU A 83 0.66 20.71 -13.74
C GLU A 83 -0.19 19.91 -12.76
N GLU A 84 -1.40 19.50 -13.17
CA GLU A 84 -2.31 18.69 -12.37
C GLU A 84 -1.74 17.30 -12.04
N PHE A 85 -0.93 16.74 -12.94
CA PHE A 85 -0.26 15.47 -12.71
C PHE A 85 0.86 15.60 -11.67
N ILE A 86 1.65 16.67 -11.71
CA ILE A 86 2.73 16.91 -10.75
C ILE A 86 2.17 17.24 -9.37
N SER A 87 1.11 18.06 -9.31
CA SER A 87 0.50 18.50 -8.06
C SER A 87 -0.46 17.46 -7.46
N ALA A 88 -0.55 16.25 -8.01
CA ALA A 88 -1.53 15.25 -7.59
C ALA A 88 -1.38 14.83 -6.12
N ASP A 89 -0.15 14.89 -5.59
CA ASP A 89 0.18 14.47 -4.22
C ASP A 89 0.32 15.64 -3.23
N ASP A 90 0.19 16.90 -3.68
CA ASP A 90 0.38 18.09 -2.83
C ASP A 90 -0.64 18.17 -1.69
N ASP A 91 -1.86 17.70 -1.94
CA ASP A 91 -2.97 17.69 -0.96
C ASP A 91 -3.02 16.40 -0.11
N VAL A 92 -2.03 15.50 -0.25
CA VAL A 92 -1.97 14.28 0.55
C VAL A 92 -1.41 14.61 1.92
N ALA A 93 -2.27 14.48 2.95
CA ALA A 93 -1.85 14.64 4.34
C ALA A 93 -0.70 13.68 4.68
N VAL A 94 0.48 14.24 4.96
CA VAL A 94 1.64 13.47 5.42
C VAL A 94 1.48 13.18 6.91
N CYS A 95 1.62 11.92 7.33
CA CYS A 95 1.66 11.59 8.74
C CYS A 95 2.85 12.31 9.39
N SER A 96 2.56 13.26 10.28
CA SER A 96 3.60 13.97 11.04
C SER A 96 4.37 12.96 11.90
N PRO A 97 5.71 13.02 11.92
CA PRO A 97 6.54 12.10 12.72
C PRO A 97 6.25 12.18 14.23
N GLU A 98 5.57 13.25 14.67
CA GLU A 98 5.33 13.55 16.10
C GLU A 98 4.18 12.74 16.72
N GLU A 99 3.37 12.03 15.91
CA GLU A 99 2.28 11.17 16.40
C GLU A 99 2.71 9.70 16.59
N SER A 100 3.97 9.37 16.28
CA SER A 100 4.47 7.98 16.29
C SER A 100 4.92 7.46 17.65
N ASP A 101 5.05 8.33 18.67
CA ASP A 101 5.64 7.95 19.98
C ASP A 101 4.64 7.79 21.14
N VAL A 102 3.32 7.94 20.88
CA VAL A 102 2.31 7.76 21.93
C VAL A 102 1.19 6.86 21.40
N HIS A 103 1.18 5.61 21.89
CA HIS A 103 0.15 4.55 21.79
C HIS A 103 0.60 3.24 21.11
N VAL A 104 1.76 2.72 21.52
CA VAL A 104 1.96 1.26 21.52
C VAL A 104 1.43 0.70 22.84
N GLN A 105 0.10 0.70 23.03
CA GLN A 105 -0.52 -0.02 24.14
C GLN A 105 -1.15 -1.31 23.62
N SER A 106 -0.35 -2.37 23.69
CA SER A 106 -0.71 -3.77 23.90
C SER A 106 -2.14 -4.17 23.50
N VAL A 107 -2.34 -4.54 22.24
CA VAL A 107 -3.49 -5.38 21.85
C VAL A 107 -3.05 -6.83 22.00
N VAL A 108 -3.29 -7.40 23.17
CA VAL A 108 -3.27 -8.85 23.37
C VAL A 108 -4.52 -9.40 22.69
N CYS A 109 -4.35 -10.03 21.53
CA CYS A 109 -5.42 -10.79 20.88
C CYS A 109 -5.69 -12.07 21.67
N GLU A 110 -6.70 -12.05 22.54
CA GLU A 110 -7.38 -13.30 22.94
C GLU A 110 -8.26 -13.76 21.77
N VAL A 111 -7.81 -14.82 21.10
CA VAL A 111 -8.61 -15.55 20.12
C VAL A 111 -9.65 -16.35 20.89
N GLN A 112 -10.88 -15.83 20.96
CA GLN A 112 -12.03 -16.59 21.43
C GLN A 112 -12.74 -17.18 20.22
N GLU A 113 -12.52 -18.48 19.97
CA GLU A 113 -13.39 -19.26 19.09
C GLU A 113 -14.80 -19.26 19.71
N ILE A 114 -15.74 -18.57 19.07
CA ILE A 114 -17.16 -18.74 19.36
C ILE A 114 -17.80 -19.57 18.27
N SER A 115 -18.28 -20.72 18.73
CA SER A 115 -19.03 -21.74 18.03
C SER A 115 -20.16 -21.13 17.20
N SER A 116 -20.20 -21.55 15.94
CA SER A 116 -21.38 -21.48 15.08
C SER A 116 -22.57 -22.12 15.78
N GLU A 117 -23.71 -21.43 15.73
CA GLU A 117 -25.06 -21.92 15.43
C GLU A 117 -26.07 -20.88 15.94
N GLU A 118 -26.70 -20.15 15.03
CA GLU A 118 -28.16 -20.17 14.89
C GLU A 118 -28.57 -19.51 13.57
N SER A 119 -29.38 -20.26 12.84
CA SER A 119 -29.93 -19.97 11.53
C SER A 119 -31.24 -19.22 11.72
N ASP A 120 -31.27 -17.95 11.37
CA ASP A 120 -32.51 -17.26 11.02
C ASP A 120 -32.40 -16.78 9.58
N GLU A 121 -33.27 -17.33 8.71
CA GLU A 121 -33.48 -16.88 7.33
C GLU A 121 -34.11 -15.47 7.34
N ASP A 122 -33.28 -14.47 7.61
CA ASP A 122 -33.61 -13.09 7.29
C ASP A 122 -33.49 -12.91 5.76
N ASN A 123 -34.62 -12.75 5.08
CA ASN A 123 -34.69 -12.45 3.65
C ASN A 123 -34.27 -11.00 3.34
N SER A 124 -33.50 -10.35 4.22
CA SER A 124 -32.96 -9.03 3.97
C SER A 124 -31.82 -9.14 2.95
N ILE A 125 -31.99 -8.42 1.84
CA ILE A 125 -30.92 -8.28 0.86
C ILE A 125 -29.80 -7.52 1.58
N PRO A 126 -28.59 -8.10 1.73
CA PRO A 126 -27.51 -7.42 2.42
C PRO A 126 -27.13 -6.16 1.64
N PRO A 127 -26.85 -5.04 2.34
CA PRO A 127 -26.48 -3.81 1.68
C PRO A 127 -25.20 -4.02 0.87
N THR A 128 -25.16 -3.44 -0.32
CA THR A 128 -23.99 -3.39 -1.17
C THR A 128 -22.87 -2.62 -0.49
N ARG A 129 -21.62 -2.88 -0.90
CA ARG A 129 -20.46 -2.13 -0.41
C ARG A 129 -20.63 -0.62 -0.56
N GLN A 130 -21.21 -0.17 -1.66
CA GLN A 130 -21.41 1.26 -1.93
C GLN A 130 -22.44 1.87 -0.95
N GLU A 131 -23.52 1.15 -0.67
CA GLU A 131 -24.54 1.61 0.30
C GLU A 131 -23.95 1.75 1.70
N VAL A 132 -23.14 0.79 2.14
CA VAL A 132 -22.47 0.84 3.45
C VAL A 132 -21.52 2.03 3.54
N LEU A 133 -20.70 2.27 2.51
CA LEU A 133 -19.76 3.40 2.49
C LEU A 133 -20.49 4.75 2.43
N THR A 134 -21.59 4.83 1.68
CA THR A 134 -22.41 6.04 1.57
C THR A 134 -23.11 6.36 2.90
N ALA A 135 -23.55 5.34 3.64
CA ALA A 135 -24.13 5.51 4.96
C ALA A 135 -23.10 6.03 5.97
N LEU A 136 -21.85 5.54 5.91
CA LEU A 136 -20.75 6.04 6.75
C LEU A 136 -20.43 7.50 6.46
N ASP A 137 -20.29 7.89 5.18
CA ASP A 137 -20.09 9.29 4.77
C ASP A 137 -21.22 10.21 5.28
N THR A 138 -22.46 9.74 5.19
CA THR A 138 -23.63 10.49 5.69
C THR A 138 -23.55 10.69 7.20
N LEU A 139 -23.15 9.68 7.97
CA LEU A 139 -22.98 9.77 9.41
C LEU A 139 -21.82 10.68 9.82
N GLU A 140 -20.71 10.64 9.09
CA GLU A 140 -19.55 11.49 9.31
C GLU A 140 -19.91 12.97 9.07
N ARG A 141 -20.55 13.27 7.94
CA ARG A 141 -21.05 14.62 7.64
C ARG A 141 -22.04 15.12 8.69
N PHE A 142 -22.93 14.25 9.16
CA PHE A 142 -23.86 14.59 10.24
C PHE A 142 -23.12 14.92 11.52
N ALA A 143 -22.10 14.13 11.90
CA ALA A 143 -21.29 14.36 13.07
C ALA A 143 -20.60 15.73 13.03
N THR A 144 -20.04 16.10 11.88
CA THR A 144 -19.38 17.40 11.66
C THR A 144 -20.37 18.56 11.69
N THR A 145 -21.52 18.42 11.01
CA THR A 145 -22.51 19.51 10.88
C THR A 145 -23.26 19.77 12.19
N ALA A 146 -23.51 18.73 12.98
CA ALA A 146 -24.23 18.83 14.24
C ALA A 146 -23.29 19.01 15.47
N GLU A 147 -21.99 19.22 15.24
CA GLU A 147 -20.97 19.36 16.29
C GLU A 147 -21.05 18.25 17.36
N MET A 148 -21.17 17.01 16.89
CA MET A 148 -21.31 15.85 17.77
C MET A 148 -20.07 15.64 18.64
N THR A 149 -20.27 14.99 19.79
CA THR A 149 -19.18 14.74 20.74
C THR A 149 -18.05 13.92 20.11
N ALA A 150 -16.82 14.15 20.56
CA ALA A 150 -15.64 13.39 20.12
C ALA A 150 -15.79 11.85 20.27
N ARG A 151 -16.57 11.39 21.25
CA ARG A 151 -16.88 9.96 21.41
C ARG A 151 -17.71 9.39 20.27
N PHE A 152 -18.60 10.21 19.70
CA PHE A 152 -19.45 9.80 18.58
C PHE A 152 -18.64 9.72 17.28
N THR A 153 -17.76 10.69 17.03
CA THR A 153 -16.87 10.68 15.86
C THR A 153 -15.89 9.50 15.93
N GLU A 154 -15.29 9.25 17.10
CA GLU A 154 -14.41 8.09 17.33
C GLU A 154 -15.13 6.76 17.11
N ALA A 155 -16.39 6.64 17.53
CA ALA A 155 -17.21 5.46 17.28
C ALA A 155 -17.45 5.25 15.77
N ILE A 156 -17.76 6.30 15.01
CA ILE A 156 -17.92 6.22 13.55
C ILE A 156 -16.62 5.76 12.89
N HIS A 157 -15.48 6.30 13.30
CA HIS A 157 -14.17 5.92 12.74
C HIS A 157 -13.84 4.45 13.05
N THR A 158 -14.17 3.98 14.25
CA THR A 158 -14.00 2.58 14.65
C THR A 158 -14.84 1.67 13.76
N VAL A 159 -16.11 1.99 13.55
CA VAL A 159 -17.01 1.22 12.65
C VAL A 159 -16.48 1.25 11.21
N GLY A 160 -16.05 2.40 10.71
CA GLY A 160 -15.47 2.54 9.36
C GLY A 160 -14.23 1.67 9.15
N ARG A 161 -13.39 1.55 10.18
CA ARG A 161 -12.20 0.69 10.15
C ARG A 161 -12.59 -0.79 10.09
N GLU A 162 -13.55 -1.23 10.91
CA GLU A 162 -14.06 -2.61 10.89
C GLU A 162 -14.69 -2.97 9.54
N VAL A 163 -15.51 -2.07 8.99
CA VAL A 163 -16.10 -2.24 7.65
C VAL A 163 -15.02 -2.37 6.58
N THR A 164 -13.99 -1.53 6.63
CA THR A 164 -12.86 -1.59 5.71
C THR A 164 -12.10 -2.90 5.81
N MET A 165 -11.82 -3.37 7.03
CA MET A 165 -11.15 -4.65 7.30
C MET A 165 -12.00 -5.83 6.82
N HIS A 166 -13.33 -5.77 7.02
CA HIS A 166 -14.27 -6.77 6.52
C HIS A 166 -14.24 -6.88 4.99
N PHE A 167 -14.21 -5.75 4.28
CA PHE A 167 -14.10 -5.79 2.82
C PHE A 167 -12.73 -6.25 2.34
N ARG A 168 -11.64 -5.86 3.01
CA ARG A 168 -10.27 -6.26 2.64
C ARG A 168 -10.02 -7.75 2.86
N SER A 169 -10.53 -8.34 3.93
CA SER A 169 -10.38 -9.78 4.20
C SER A 169 -11.00 -10.67 3.11
N ARG A 170 -11.98 -10.13 2.37
CA ARG A 170 -12.63 -10.80 1.24
C ARG A 170 -11.96 -10.54 -0.12
N LEU A 171 -11.00 -9.60 -0.19
CA LEU A 171 -10.18 -9.41 -1.39
C LEU A 171 -9.11 -10.50 -1.41
N ARG A 172 -9.34 -11.55 -2.21
CA ARG A 172 -8.32 -12.55 -2.53
C ARG A 172 -7.59 -12.14 -3.80
N GLN A 173 -6.25 -12.09 -3.72
CA GLN A 173 -5.42 -12.03 -4.92
C GLN A 173 -5.69 -13.28 -5.75
N ARG A 174 -6.09 -13.09 -7.01
CA ARG A 174 -6.31 -14.19 -7.93
C ARG A 174 -5.00 -14.93 -8.19
N ASN A 175 -5.07 -16.24 -8.30
CA ASN A 175 -3.91 -17.04 -8.70
C ASN A 175 -3.51 -16.64 -10.13
N ILE A 176 -2.20 -16.59 -10.43
CA ILE A 176 -1.68 -16.27 -11.76
C ILE A 176 -2.31 -17.13 -12.87
N GLN A 177 -2.71 -18.37 -12.56
CA GLN A 177 -3.41 -19.26 -13.48
C GLN A 177 -4.81 -18.74 -13.86
N GLU A 178 -5.53 -18.08 -12.94
CA GLU A 178 -6.85 -17.48 -13.22
C GLU A 178 -6.75 -16.26 -14.15
N PHE A 179 -5.59 -15.60 -14.19
CA PHE A 179 -5.35 -14.44 -15.05
C PHE A 179 -5.18 -14.85 -16.51
N PHE A 180 -4.54 -16.00 -16.78
CA PHE A 180 -4.25 -16.48 -18.13
C PHE A 180 -5.28 -17.47 -18.70
N CYS A 181 -6.28 -17.88 -17.91
CA CYS A 181 -7.29 -18.86 -18.35
C CYS A 181 -8.58 -18.25 -18.93
N ARG A 182 -8.71 -16.92 -19.04
CA ARG A 182 -9.86 -16.32 -19.75
C ARG A 182 -9.62 -16.33 -21.26
N LYS A 183 -10.32 -17.23 -21.95
CA LYS A 183 -10.57 -17.17 -23.41
C LYS A 183 -11.67 -16.17 -23.73
#